data_AF-A0A242CNS3-F1
#
_entry.id   AF-A0A242CNS3-F1
#
_cell.length_a   1.000
_cell.length_b   1.000
_cell.length_c   1.000
_cell.angle_alpha   90.00
_cell.angle_beta   90.00
_cell.angle_gamma   90.00
#
_symmetry.space_group_name_H-M   'P 1'
#
loop_
_entity.id
_entity.type
_entity.pdbx_description
1 polymer ?
#
loop_
_entity_poly.entity_id
_entity_poly.type
_entity_poly.pdbx_seq_one_letter_code
_entity_poly.pdbx_strand_id
1 'polypeptide(L)'
;MILVSPTKKADQNIARCLKKNYDVLIYYIYQDPFIAWNYTKQREKIEGRFVPKEHFINAFFQSRYNLIKMKELYKENVTVNIFIKDFQNRHSHTLMAVDNVSFALPLTYTKEELEEKLND
;
A
#
# COMPACT_ATOMS: atom_id res chain seq x y z
N MET A 1 -18.44 -6.00 -9.36
CA MET A 1 -17.01 -5.73 -9.66
C MET A 1 -16.81 -4.23 -9.74
N ILE A 2 -16.43 -3.56 -8.65
CA ILE A 2 -16.09 -2.13 -8.70
C ILE A 2 -14.71 -2.06 -9.34
N LEU A 3 -14.65 -1.59 -10.58
CA LEU A 3 -13.39 -1.25 -11.26
C LEU A 3 -12.77 -0.09 -10.48
N VAL A 4 -11.88 -0.40 -9.54
CA VAL A 4 -11.19 0.65 -8.80
C VAL A 4 -10.14 1.25 -9.73
N SER A 5 -10.33 2.53 -10.09
CA SER A 5 -9.41 3.28 -10.93
C SER A 5 -8.21 3.72 -10.08
N PRO A 6 -6.98 3.71 -10.62
CA PRO A 6 -5.84 4.23 -9.89
C PRO A 6 -6.09 5.70 -9.54
N THR A 7 -5.65 6.16 -8.36
CA THR A 7 -5.95 7.52 -7.93
C THR A 7 -5.36 8.53 -8.92
N LYS A 8 -6.22 9.27 -9.63
CA LYS A 8 -5.82 10.33 -10.58
C LYS A 8 -4.78 11.29 -10.01
N LYS A 9 -4.80 11.50 -8.68
CA LYS A 9 -3.87 12.37 -7.98
C LYS A 9 -2.44 11.84 -7.92
N ALA A 10 -2.25 10.53 -7.73
CA ALA A 10 -0.91 9.94 -7.71
C ALA A 10 -0.24 10.08 -9.09
N ASP A 11 -1.00 9.75 -10.14
CA ASP A 11 -0.61 9.94 -11.53
C ASP A 11 -0.20 11.40 -11.84
N GLN A 12 -1.07 12.36 -11.52
CA GLN A 12 -0.79 13.79 -11.70
C GLN A 12 0.47 14.25 -10.97
N ASN A 13 0.71 13.75 -9.75
CA ASN A 13 1.89 14.12 -8.98
C ASN A 13 3.17 13.58 -9.61
N ILE A 14 3.18 12.31 -10.03
CA ILE A 14 4.33 11.68 -10.69
C ILE A 14 4.62 12.37 -12.03
N ALA A 15 3.61 12.53 -12.89
CA ALA A 15 3.75 13.22 -14.17
C ALA A 15 4.36 14.62 -14.01
N ARG A 16 3.92 15.37 -12.99
CA ARG A 16 4.45 16.72 -12.71
C ARG A 16 5.92 16.70 -12.29
N CYS A 17 6.35 15.69 -11.53
CA CYS A 17 7.75 15.54 -11.15
C CYS A 17 8.62 15.19 -12.36
N LEU A 18 8.19 14.21 -13.16
CA LEU A 18 8.91 13.78 -14.36
C LEU A 18 9.03 14.90 -15.40
N LYS A 19 8.00 15.74 -15.58
CA LYS A 19 8.05 16.92 -16.45
C LYS A 19 9.16 17.91 -16.05
N LYS A 20 9.59 17.90 -14.79
CA LYS A 20 10.65 18.76 -14.24
C LYS A 20 11.99 18.04 -14.13
N ASN A 21 12.14 16.86 -14.74
CA ASN A 21 13.33 16.01 -14.67
C ASN A 21 13.74 15.64 -13.23
N TYR A 22 12.76 15.46 -12.34
CA TYR A 22 13.03 14.87 -11.03
C TYR A 22 12.96 13.35 -11.09
N ASP A 23 13.85 12.70 -10.35
CA ASP A 23 13.74 11.28 -10.04
C ASP A 23 12.54 11.04 -9.12
N VAL A 24 11.79 9.97 -9.39
CA VAL A 24 10.63 9.59 -8.59
C VAL A 24 10.88 8.25 -7.91
N LEU A 25 11.00 8.31 -6.58
CA LEU A 25 11.15 7.15 -5.72
C LEU A 25 9.87 6.94 -4.92
N ILE A 26 9.33 5.72 -4.95
CA ILE A 26 8.20 5.30 -4.14
C ILE A 26 8.69 4.32 -3.08
N TYR A 27 8.45 4.67 -1.82
CA TYR A 27 8.67 3.80 -0.68
C TYR A 27 7.34 3.20 -0.24
N TYR A 28 7.13 1.93 -0.55
CA TYR A 28 5.93 1.20 -0.16
C TYR A 28 6.18 0.40 1.12
N ILE A 29 5.42 0.70 2.17
CA ILE A 29 5.53 0.00 3.45
C ILE A 29 4.44 -1.06 3.50
N TYR A 30 4.83 -2.32 3.53
CA TYR A 30 3.94 -3.44 3.75
C TYR A 30 3.97 -3.87 5.23
N GLN A 31 2.77 -3.98 5.79
CA GLN A 31 2.52 -4.61 7.09
C GLN A 31 1.39 -5.61 6.90
N ASP A 32 1.52 -6.76 7.55
CA ASP A 32 0.43 -7.72 7.70
C ASP A 32 -0.88 -7.02 8.14
N PRO A 33 -2.02 -7.26 7.46
CA PRO A 33 -3.25 -6.51 7.70
C PRO A 33 -3.83 -6.72 9.10
N PHE A 34 -3.63 -7.87 9.75
CA PHE A 34 -4.11 -8.10 11.13
C PHE A 34 -3.35 -7.23 12.12
N ILE A 35 -2.04 -7.13 11.93
CA ILE A 35 -1.17 -6.30 12.77
C ILE A 35 -1.48 -4.82 12.53
N ALA A 36 -1.55 -4.39 11.26
CA ALA A 36 -1.88 -3.02 10.91
C ALA A 36 -3.28 -2.60 11.43
N TRP A 37 -4.25 -3.51 11.43
CA TRP A 37 -5.58 -3.27 11.99
C TRP A 37 -5.52 -3.11 13.51
N ASN A 38 -4.81 -3.98 14.22
CA ASN A 38 -4.63 -3.85 15.67
C ASN A 38 -4.02 -2.49 16.06
N TYR A 39 -3.00 -2.01 15.34
CA TYR A 39 -2.47 -0.67 15.55
C TYR A 39 -3.48 0.44 15.24
N THR A 40 -4.29 0.28 14.19
CA THR A 40 -5.36 1.23 13.85
C THR A 40 -6.36 1.36 15.01
N LYS A 41 -6.80 0.24 15.59
CA LYS A 41 -7.69 0.20 16.76
C LYS A 41 -7.06 0.77 18.03
N GLN A 42 -5.77 0.55 18.25
CA GLN A 42 -5.06 1.16 19.38
C GLN A 42 -5.02 2.68 19.25
N ARG A 43 -4.77 3.20 18.05
CA ARG A 43 -4.75 4.64 17.78
C ARG A 43 -6.12 5.28 17.88
N GLU A 44 -7.19 4.56 17.58
CA GLU A 44 -8.55 5.03 17.86
C GLU A 44 -8.73 5.32 19.35
N LYS A 45 -8.29 4.41 20.22
CA LYS A 45 -8.41 4.57 21.69
C LYS A 45 -7.54 5.70 22.25
N ILE A 46 -6.35 5.90 21.70
CA ILE A 46 -5.36 6.87 22.22
C ILE A 46 -5.52 8.26 21.57
N GLU A 47 -5.79 8.32 20.26
CA GLU A 47 -5.81 9.55 19.47
C GLU A 47 -7.23 9.98 19.03
N GLY A 48 -8.26 9.16 19.28
CA GLY A 48 -9.64 9.43 18.83
C GLY A 48 -9.85 9.31 17.32
N ARG A 49 -8.89 8.74 16.58
CA ARG A 49 -8.94 8.59 15.12
C ARG A 49 -9.66 7.31 14.72
N PHE A 50 -10.97 7.39 14.58
CA PHE A 50 -11.77 6.27 14.09
C PHE A 50 -11.52 6.00 12.60
N VAL A 51 -11.27 4.73 12.27
CA VAL A 51 -11.19 4.24 10.89
C VAL A 51 -12.15 3.05 10.78
N PRO A 52 -13.23 3.15 9.98
CA PRO A 52 -14.11 2.01 9.72
C PRO A 52 -13.34 0.82 9.15
N LYS A 53 -13.68 -0.40 9.58
CA LYS A 53 -13.07 -1.65 9.08
C LYS A 53 -13.09 -1.74 7.56
N GLU A 54 -14.22 -1.43 6.94
CA GLU A 54 -14.36 -1.44 5.49
C GLU A 54 -13.38 -0.46 4.81
N HIS A 55 -13.20 0.74 5.37
CA HIS A 55 -12.25 1.72 4.85
C HIS A 55 -10.80 1.24 4.97
N PHE A 56 -10.45 0.58 6.07
CA PHE A 56 -9.13 -0.03 6.24
C PHE A 56 -8.88 -1.12 5.18
N ILE A 57 -9.82 -2.05 5.02
CA ILE A 57 -9.71 -3.16 4.06
C ILE A 57 -9.60 -2.61 2.63
N ASN A 58 -10.47 -1.67 2.26
CA ASN A 58 -10.42 -1.04 0.94
C ASN A 58 -9.09 -0.31 0.72
N ALA A 59 -8.56 0.41 1.72
CA ALA A 59 -7.28 1.09 1.62
C ALA A 59 -6.10 0.12 1.47
N PHE A 60 -6.13 -1.03 2.17
CA PHE A 60 -5.11 -2.08 2.05
C PHE A 60 -4.97 -2.57 0.60
N PHE A 61 -6.07 -3.00 -0.03
CA PHE A 61 -6.03 -3.45 -1.42
C PHE A 61 -5.77 -2.31 -2.40
N GLN A 62 -6.36 -1.13 -2.16
CA GLN A 62 -6.26 -0.03 -3.11
C GLN A 62 -4.85 0.56 -3.18
N SER A 63 -4.15 0.64 -2.04
CA SER A 63 -2.77 1.14 -1.99
C SER A 63 -1.84 0.29 -2.87
N ARG A 64 -1.96 -1.04 -2.76
CA ARG A 64 -1.25 -2.00 -3.59
C ARG A 64 -1.60 -1.88 -5.07
N TYR A 65 -2.90 -1.82 -5.38
CA TYR A 65 -3.37 -1.68 -6.76
C TYR A 65 -2.81 -0.41 -7.41
N ASN A 66 -2.86 0.73 -6.70
CA ASN A 66 -2.30 1.98 -7.17
C ASN A 66 -0.80 1.86 -7.44
N LEU A 67 -0.04 1.25 -6.53
CA LEU A 67 1.41 1.07 -6.70
C LEU A 67 1.73 0.28 -7.97
N ILE A 68 1.06 -0.86 -8.18
CA ILE A 68 1.22 -1.71 -9.37
C ILE A 68 0.92 -0.88 -10.62
N LYS A 69 -0.21 -0.17 -10.65
CA LYS A 69 -0.61 0.65 -11.81
C LYS A 69 0.38 1.78 -12.10
N MET A 70 0.93 2.43 -11.08
CA MET A 70 1.94 3.48 -11.29
C MET A 70 3.27 2.90 -11.80
N LYS A 71 3.74 1.76 -11.28
CA LYS A 71 4.95 1.10 -11.82
C LYS A 71 4.75 0.61 -13.26
N GLU A 72 3.58 0.04 -13.58
CA GLU A 72 3.25 -0.35 -14.97
C GLU A 72 3.21 0.84 -15.93
N LEU A 73 2.61 1.96 -15.48
CA LEU A 73 2.45 3.17 -16.30
C LEU A 73 3.78 3.87 -16.56
N TYR A 74 4.61 4.03 -15.54
CA TYR A 74 5.83 4.84 -15.61
C TYR A 74 7.12 4.04 -15.83
N LYS A 75 7.07 2.72 -15.62
CA LYS A 75 8.17 1.77 -15.86
C LYS A 75 9.46 2.20 -15.15
N GLU A 76 10.54 2.42 -15.89
CA GLU A 76 11.85 2.82 -15.37
C GLU A 76 11.89 4.26 -14.83
N ASN A 77 10.91 5.10 -15.17
CA ASN A 77 10.85 6.47 -14.67
C ASN A 77 10.41 6.55 -13.19
N VAL A 78 10.02 5.41 -12.59
CA VAL A 78 9.65 5.32 -11.18
C VAL A 78 10.38 4.14 -10.55
N THR A 79 11.19 4.42 -9.54
CA THR A 79 11.82 3.39 -8.72
C THR A 79 10.91 3.04 -7.55
N VAL A 80 10.57 1.76 -7.39
CA VAL A 80 9.79 1.27 -6.24
C VAL A 80 10.70 0.52 -5.29
N ASN A 81 10.69 0.92 -4.02
CA ASN A 81 11.33 0.21 -2.93
C ASN A 81 10.25 -0.24 -1.94
N ILE A 82 10.29 -1.51 -1.52
CA ILE A 82 9.32 -2.10 -0.62
C ILE A 82 9.98 -2.39 0.72
N PHE A 83 9.41 -1.86 1.79
CA PHE A 83 9.79 -2.14 3.17
C PHE A 83 8.75 -3.07 3.79
N ILE A 84 9.18 -4.27 4.16
CA ILE A 84 8.34 -5.29 4.81
C ILE A 84 8.64 -5.25 6.30
N LYS A 85 7.58 -5.15 7.10
CA LYS A 85 7.68 -5.14 8.56
C LYS A 85 7.42 -6.52 9.17
N ASP A 86 8.04 -6.76 10.32
CA ASP A 86 7.86 -7.97 11.13
C ASP A 86 6.59 -7.91 12.00
N PHE A 87 6.39 -8.96 12.81
CA PHE A 87 5.25 -9.07 13.71
C PHE A 87 5.28 -8.07 14.88
N GLN A 88 6.44 -7.47 15.17
CA GLN A 88 6.62 -6.41 16.16
C GLN A 88 6.58 -5.02 15.51
N ASN A 89 6.14 -4.92 14.25
CA ASN A 89 6.06 -3.68 13.47
C ASN A 89 7.44 -3.01 13.27
N ARG A 90 8.53 -3.78 13.37
CA ARG A 90 9.90 -3.35 13.05
C ARG A 90 10.20 -3.65 11.60
N HIS A 91 11.21 -2.98 11.04
CA HIS A 91 11.68 -3.32 9.70
C HIS A 91 12.28 -4.73 9.68
N SER A 92 11.80 -5.55 8.74
CA SER A 92 12.24 -6.94 8.56
C SER A 92 13.09 -7.10 7.30
N HIS A 93 12.53 -6.74 6.14
CA HIS A 93 13.17 -6.93 4.83
C HIS A 93 12.95 -5.70 3.95
N THR A 94 13.93 -5.37 3.12
CA THR A 94 13.81 -4.35 2.07
C THR A 94 13.99 -5.01 0.71
N LEU A 95 13.09 -4.70 -0.23
CA LEU A 95 13.23 -5.02 -1.65
C LEU A 95 13.47 -3.71 -2.40
N MET A 96 14.64 -3.56 -3.01
CA MET A 96 15.05 -2.33 -3.69
C MET A 96 14.81 -2.44 -5.20
N ALA A 97 14.46 -1.32 -5.84
CA ALA A 97 14.28 -1.21 -7.29
C ALA A 97 13.41 -2.35 -7.87
N VAL A 98 12.25 -2.56 -7.27
CA VAL A 98 11.32 -3.63 -7.65
C VAL A 98 10.66 -3.33 -8.99
N ASP A 99 10.84 -4.24 -9.95
CA ASP A 99 10.19 -4.15 -11.26
C ASP A 99 8.78 -4.75 -11.28
N ASN A 100 8.64 -5.96 -10.73
CA ASN A 100 7.36 -6.65 -10.65
C ASN A 100 6.89 -6.73 -9.19
N VAL A 101 6.07 -5.76 -8.80
CA VAL A 101 5.49 -5.67 -7.44
C VAL A 101 4.66 -6.91 -7.09
N SER A 102 3.93 -7.47 -8.06
CA SER A 102 3.08 -8.65 -7.84
C SER A 102 3.90 -9.90 -7.50
N PHE A 103 5.03 -10.07 -8.17
CA PHE A 103 5.97 -11.16 -7.89
C PHE A 103 6.75 -10.93 -6.59
N ALA A 104 7.27 -9.71 -6.40
CA ALA A 104 8.12 -9.36 -5.27
C ALA A 104 7.38 -9.40 -3.91
N LEU A 105 6.09 -9.09 -3.92
CA LEU A 105 5.25 -9.13 -2.74
C LEU A 105 3.91 -9.75 -3.13
N PRO A 106 3.72 -11.08 -3.09
CA PRO A 106 2.45 -11.71 -3.44
C PRO A 106 1.31 -11.26 -2.53
N LEU A 107 0.09 -11.19 -3.07
CA LEU A 107 -1.10 -10.92 -2.26
C LEU A 107 -1.52 -12.21 -1.55
N THR A 108 -1.58 -12.17 -0.22
CA THR A 108 -1.83 -13.36 0.62
C THR A 108 -3.25 -13.42 1.21
N TYR A 109 -4.06 -12.37 1.01
CA TYR A 109 -5.40 -12.25 1.60
C TYR A 109 -6.42 -11.86 0.54
N THR A 110 -7.64 -12.39 0.67
CA THR A 110 -8.80 -11.87 -0.08
C THR A 110 -9.54 -10.83 0.74
N LYS A 111 -10.41 -10.07 0.09
CA LYS A 111 -11.23 -9.06 0.77
C LYS A 111 -12.18 -9.73 1.76
N GLU A 112 -12.81 -10.82 1.33
CA GLU A 112 -13.76 -11.60 2.12
C GLU A 112 -13.09 -12.18 3.38
N GLU A 113 -11.87 -12.69 3.25
CA GLU A 113 -11.10 -13.19 4.39
C GLU A 113 -10.84 -12.10 5.44
N LEU A 114 -10.48 -10.89 5.00
CA LEU A 114 -10.24 -9.78 5.93
C LEU A 114 -11.55 -9.27 6.56
N GLU A 115 -12.65 -9.26 5.81
CA GLU A 115 -13.96 -8.87 6.34
C GLU A 115 -14.43 -9.81 7.45
N GLU A 116 -14.21 -11.12 7.27
CA GLU A 116 -14.55 -12.17 8.24
C GLU A 116 -13.63 -12.14 9.47
N LYS A 117 -12.30 -12.06 9.27
CA LYS A 117 -11.33 -12.30 10.35
C LYS A 117 -10.89 -11.05 11.10
N LEU A 118 -11.09 -9.85 10.57
CA LEU A 118 -10.78 -8.62 11.30
C LEU A 118 -11.92 -8.29 12.29
N ASN A 119 -11.59 -8.37 13.58
CA ASN A 119 -12.49 -8.06 14.69
C ASN A 119 -12.48 -6.56 15.02
N ASP A 120 -13.61 -6.01 15.44
CA ASP A 120 -13.74 -4.61 15.87
C ASP A 120 -13.23 -4.33 17.29
#